data_AF-A5TXM0-F1
#
_entry.id   AF-A5TXM0-F1
#
_cell.length_a   1.000
_cell.length_b   1.000
_cell.length_c   1.000
_cell.angle_alpha   90.00
_cell.angle_beta   90.00
_cell.angle_gamma   90.00
#
_symmetry.space_group_name_H-M   'P 1'
#
loop_
_entity.id
_entity.type
_entity.pdbx_description
1 polymer ?
#
loop_
_entity_poly.entity_id
_entity_poly.type
_entity_poly.pdbx_seq_one_letter_code
_entity_poly.pdbx_strand_id
1 'polypeptide(L)'
;MEELDLREKICRAFTTDITVAGGAREAVIGNFFLALILIFSTDSGLVVLIVIILFTFSHGYLVYLTKKDTKFFKVFRSHLKFKEYYY
;
A
#
# COMPACT_ATOMS: atom_id res chain seq x y z
N MET A 1 -33.47 24.24 -9.55
CA MET A 1 -32.93 23.62 -10.76
C MET A 1 -32.17 22.41 -10.28
N GLU A 2 -32.75 21.23 -10.45
CA GLU A 2 -32.16 19.96 -10.00
C GLU A 2 -31.01 19.64 -10.97
N GLU A 3 -29.77 19.53 -10.46
CA GLU A 3 -28.62 19.23 -11.31
C GLU A 3 -28.79 17.80 -11.88
N LEU A 4 -28.90 17.71 -13.20
CA LEU A 4 -28.98 16.44 -13.90
C LEU A 4 -27.59 15.78 -13.86
N ASP A 5 -27.39 14.79 -12.99
CA ASP A 5 -26.14 14.03 -12.93
C ASP A 5 -26.02 13.12 -14.17
N LEU A 6 -25.32 13.63 -15.18
CA LEU A 6 -25.06 12.97 -16.46
C LEU A 6 -23.96 11.89 -16.38
N ARG A 7 -23.44 11.56 -15.19
CA ARG A 7 -22.36 10.57 -15.07
C ARG A 7 -22.89 9.16 -15.27
N GLU A 8 -22.33 8.48 -16.27
CA GLU A 8 -22.57 7.06 -16.49
C GLU A 8 -21.95 6.23 -15.35
N LYS A 9 -22.70 5.29 -14.78
CA LYS A 9 -22.23 4.44 -13.68
C LYS A 9 -21.22 3.43 -14.21
N ILE A 10 -19.93 3.71 -14.06
CA ILE A 10 -18.85 2.78 -14.42
C ILE A 10 -18.77 1.67 -13.36
N CYS A 11 -18.66 0.40 -13.80
CA CYS A 11 -18.46 -0.71 -12.89
C CYS A 11 -17.17 -0.52 -12.08
N ARG A 12 -17.28 -0.67 -10.75
CA ARG A 12 -16.18 -0.42 -9.79
C ARG A 12 -14.90 -1.18 -10.13
N ALA A 13 -15.02 -2.37 -10.71
CA ALA A 13 -13.87 -3.18 -11.14
C ALA A 13 -12.97 -2.46 -12.17
N PHE A 14 -13.51 -1.58 -13.01
CA PHE A 14 -12.74 -0.80 -13.99
C PHE A 14 -11.99 0.38 -13.37
N THR A 15 -12.38 0.81 -12.17
CA THR A 15 -11.79 1.98 -11.50
C THR A 15 -10.92 1.61 -10.30
N THR A 16 -11.03 0.38 -9.80
CA THR A 16 -10.20 -0.16 -8.72
C THR A 16 -8.95 -0.84 -9.25
N ASP A 17 -7.79 -0.43 -8.74
CA ASP A 17 -6.54 -1.12 -9.03
C ASP A 17 -6.54 -2.55 -8.47
N ILE A 18 -5.90 -3.48 -9.18
CA ILE A 18 -5.76 -4.87 -8.75
C ILE A 18 -4.86 -4.90 -7.51
N THR A 19 -5.38 -5.46 -6.42
CA THR A 19 -4.64 -5.60 -5.15
C THR A 19 -3.88 -6.92 -5.09
N VAL A 20 -2.77 -6.95 -4.35
CA VAL A 20 -1.98 -8.16 -4.04
C VAL A 20 -2.01 -8.35 -2.54
N ALA A 21 -2.41 -9.54 -2.08
CA ALA A 21 -2.69 -9.82 -0.66
C ALA A 21 -3.58 -8.75 0.01
N GLY A 22 -4.53 -8.17 -0.76
CA GLY A 22 -5.45 -7.14 -0.28
C GLY A 22 -4.87 -5.71 -0.19
N GLY A 23 -3.60 -5.49 -0.55
CA GLY A 23 -2.95 -4.18 -0.54
C GLY A 23 -2.36 -3.76 -1.90
N ALA A 24 -1.82 -2.54 -1.97
CA ALA A 24 -1.15 -2.03 -3.16
C ALA A 24 0.12 -2.83 -3.45
N ARG A 25 0.26 -3.30 -4.69
CA ARG A 25 1.31 -4.25 -5.12
C ARG A 25 2.73 -3.85 -4.67
N GLU A 26 3.17 -2.63 -5.02
CA GLU A 26 4.54 -2.19 -4.70
C GLU A 26 4.79 -2.14 -3.19
N ALA A 27 3.85 -1.60 -2.42
CA ALA A 27 4.00 -1.47 -0.97
C ALA A 27 3.98 -2.82 -0.25
N VAL A 28 3.09 -3.73 -0.66
CA VAL A 28 3.00 -5.08 -0.09
C VAL A 28 4.25 -5.89 -0.38
N ILE A 29 4.73 -5.87 -1.64
CA ILE A 29 5.96 -6.56 -2.03
C ILE A 29 7.16 -5.98 -1.28
N GLY A 30 7.27 -4.65 -1.19
CA GLY A 30 8.33 -3.99 -0.44
C GLY A 30 8.35 -4.39 1.03
N ASN A 31 7.19 -4.44 1.68
CA ASN A 31 7.09 -4.86 3.09
C ASN A 31 7.54 -6.31 3.30
N PHE A 32 7.18 -7.19 2.37
CA PHE A 32 7.57 -8.60 2.42
C PHE A 32 9.07 -8.79 2.24
N PHE A 33 9.68 -8.14 1.22
CA PHE A 33 11.12 -8.23 1.01
C PHE A 33 11.91 -7.59 2.16
N LEU A 34 11.44 -6.48 2.73
CA LEU A 34 12.07 -5.88 3.89
C LEU A 34 12.07 -6.84 5.09
N ALA A 35 10.94 -7.49 5.37
CA ALA A 35 10.86 -8.49 6.44
C ALA A 35 11.80 -9.68 6.19
N LEU A 36 11.86 -10.19 4.96
CA LEU A 36 12.79 -11.27 4.60
C LEU A 36 14.25 -10.86 4.83
N ILE A 37 14.67 -9.69 4.32
CA ILE A 37 16.04 -9.20 4.49
C ILE A 37 16.38 -9.13 5.98
N LEU A 38 15.49 -8.56 6.80
CA LEU A 38 15.72 -8.41 8.24
C LEU A 38 15.83 -9.77 8.94
N ILE A 39 14.96 -10.72 8.62
CA ILE A 39 14.98 -12.08 9.20
C ILE A 39 16.26 -12.82 8.82
N PHE A 40 16.68 -12.77 7.56
CA PHE A 40 17.90 -13.45 7.09
C PHE A 40 19.19 -12.71 7.44
N SER A 41 19.11 -11.48 7.92
CA SER A 41 20.27 -10.68 8.35
C SER A 41 20.61 -10.83 9.84
N THR A 42 19.85 -11.63 10.59
CA THR A 42 20.00 -11.79 12.04
C THR A 42 20.00 -13.26 12.44
N ASP A 43 20.84 -13.61 13.42
CA ASP A 43 20.84 -14.95 14.05
C ASP A 43 20.04 -14.96 15.36
N SER A 44 19.50 -13.82 15.77
CA SER A 44 18.71 -13.68 17.01
C SER A 44 17.23 -13.96 16.79
N GLY A 45 16.72 -15.03 17.40
CA GLY A 45 15.28 -15.38 17.35
C GLY A 45 14.35 -14.30 17.93
N LEU A 46 14.82 -13.49 18.89
CA LEU A 46 14.06 -12.37 19.42
C LEU A 46 13.86 -11.28 18.36
N VAL A 47 14.91 -10.96 17.59
CA VAL A 47 14.83 -9.99 16.49
C VAL A 47 13.88 -10.51 15.42
N VAL A 48 13.95 -11.79 15.07
CA VAL A 48 13.00 -12.42 14.12
C VAL A 48 11.55 -12.24 14.58
N LEU A 49 11.26 -12.48 15.87
CA LEU A 49 9.91 -12.29 16.43
C LEU A 49 9.45 -10.83 16.30
N ILE A 50 10.31 -9.87 16.63
CA ILE A 50 10.00 -8.42 16.49
C ILE A 50 9.69 -8.09 15.02
N VAL A 51 10.50 -8.59 14.08
CA VAL A 51 10.30 -8.34 12.64
C VAL A 51 8.96 -8.90 12.17
N ILE A 52 8.55 -10.09 12.61
CA ILE A 52 7.25 -10.69 12.26
C ILE A 52 6.10 -9.83 12.80
N ILE A 53 6.20 -9.33 14.02
CA ILE A 53 5.19 -8.45 14.62
C ILE A 53 5.07 -7.16 13.79
N LEU A 54 6.19 -6.48 13.54
CA LEU A 54 6.23 -5.25 12.75
C LEU A 54 5.71 -5.45 11.34
N PHE A 55 6.09 -6.55 10.69
CA PHE A 55 5.58 -6.94 9.37
C PHE A 55 4.06 -7.09 9.37
N THR A 56 3.50 -7.74 10.39
CA THR A 56 2.05 -7.97 10.48
C THR A 56 1.27 -6.66 10.66
N PHE A 57 1.72 -5.79 11.57
CA PHE A 57 1.10 -4.49 11.80
C PHE A 57 1.22 -3.56 10.57
N SER A 58 2.41 -3.46 9.99
CA SER A 58 2.64 -2.66 8.78
C SER A 58 1.82 -3.17 7.60
N HIS A 59 1.77 -4.49 7.37
CA HIS A 59 0.96 -5.08 6.31
C HIS A 59 -0.54 -4.79 6.51
N GLY A 60 -1.05 -4.95 7.73
CA GLY A 60 -2.43 -4.58 8.07
C GLY A 60 -2.75 -3.11 7.77
N TYR A 61 -1.81 -2.20 8.09
CA TYR A 61 -1.95 -0.78 7.80
C TYR A 61 -1.92 -0.47 6.29
N LEU A 62 -1.02 -1.12 5.53
CA LEU A 62 -0.95 -0.98 4.06
C LEU A 62 -2.26 -1.43 3.39
N VAL A 63 -2.80 -2.57 3.83
CA VAL A 63 -4.10 -3.09 3.35
C VAL A 63 -5.23 -2.13 3.71
N TYR A 64 -5.26 -1.61 4.94
CA TYR A 64 -6.26 -0.62 5.36
C TYR A 64 -6.25 0.63 4.48
N LEU A 65 -5.07 1.22 4.25
CA LEU A 65 -4.93 2.40 3.39
C LEU A 65 -5.36 2.12 1.95
N THR A 66 -4.96 0.97 1.40
CA THR A 66 -5.35 0.55 0.04
C THR A 66 -6.87 0.38 -0.09
N LYS A 67 -7.52 -0.18 0.94
CA LYS A 67 -8.98 -0.36 0.94
C LYS A 67 -9.74 0.97 1.07
N LYS A 68 -9.18 1.93 1.82
CA LYS A 68 -9.76 3.27 1.99
C LYS A 68 -9.69 4.08 0.71
N ASP A 69 -8.55 4.04 0.02
CA ASP A 69 -8.34 4.66 -1.29
C ASP A 69 -7.37 3.79 -2.12
N THR A 70 -7.88 3.19 -3.18
CA THR A 70 -7.09 2.28 -4.04
C THR A 70 -5.93 2.98 -4.72
N LYS A 71 -6.00 4.30 -4.90
CA LYS A 71 -4.96 5.11 -5.54
C LYS A 71 -4.01 5.78 -4.55
N PHE A 72 -4.21 5.58 -3.24
CA PHE A 72 -3.44 6.23 -2.18
C PHE A 72 -1.93 6.18 -2.42
N PHE A 73 -1.37 4.98 -2.62
CA PHE A 73 0.07 4.80 -2.78
C PHE A 73 0.61 5.41 -4.09
N LYS A 74 -0.19 5.42 -5.15
CA LYS A 74 0.18 6.05 -6.42
C LYS A 74 0.28 7.57 -6.27
N VAL A 75 -0.70 8.18 -5.59
CA VAL A 75 -0.70 9.62 -5.29
C VAL A 75 0.42 9.97 -4.32
N PHE A 76 0.60 9.19 -3.25
CA PHE A 76 1.68 9.38 -2.28
C PHE A 76 3.06 9.35 -2.93
N ARG A 77 3.34 8.36 -3.79
CA ARG A 77 4.59 8.29 -4.55
C ARG A 77 4.78 9.49 -5.48
N SER A 78 3.71 9.91 -6.15
CA SER A 78 3.76 11.09 -7.04
C SER A 78 4.04 12.37 -6.25
N HIS A 79 3.46 12.50 -5.06
CA HIS A 79 3.72 13.61 -4.15
C HIS A 79 5.18 13.62 -3.65
N LEU A 80 5.73 12.47 -3.25
CA LEU A 80 7.13 12.36 -2.86
C LEU A 80 8.08 12.75 -4.00
N LYS A 81 7.83 12.24 -5.22
CA LYS A 81 8.61 12.64 -6.40
C LYS A 81 8.49 14.14 -6.66
N PHE A 82 7.27 14.69 -6.65
CA PHE A 82 7.09 16.13 -6.85
C PHE A 82 7.89 16.95 -5.82
N LYS A 83 7.86 16.53 -4.55
CA LYS A 83 8.66 17.17 -3.52
C LYS A 83 10.16 17.11 -3.83
N GLU A 84 10.68 15.95 -4.23
CA GLU A 84 12.10 15.77 -4.59
C GLU A 84 12.55 16.59 -5.81
N TYR A 85 11.68 16.77 -6.82
CA TYR A 85 12.03 17.49 -8.05
C TYR A 85 11.89 19.01 -7.95
N TYR A 86 11.03 19.52 -7.06
CA TYR A 86 10.64 20.94 -7.03
C TYR A 86 10.96 21.65 -5.71
N TYR A 87 11.38 20.95 -4.66
CA TYR A 87 11.83 21.50 -3.38
C TYR A 87 13.22 20.98 -3.03
#